data_AF-A0A135SA92-F1
#
_entry.id   AF-A0A135SA92-F1
#
_cell.length_a   1.000
_cell.length_b   1.000
_cell.length_c   1.000
_cell.angle_alpha   90.00
_cell.angle_beta   90.00
_cell.angle_gamma   90.00
#
_symmetry.space_group_name_H-M   'P 1'
#
loop_
_entity.id
_entity.type
_entity.pdbx_description
1 polymer ?
#
loop_
_entity_poly.entity_id
_entity_poly.type
_entity_poly.pdbx_seq_one_letter_code
_entity_poly.pdbx_strand_id
1 'polypeptide(L)'
;MFIKRKLKYLGEIPDQKTMVILPRVHARASLPPNQANLLIAETTHASFDSEVGQTPDDPASAEEWAFQSVLGIILAGLLREAVVKETGVWISLAYRLILEHCPSNTDERSREWQRLFSGLQIVDLEHASIHLSCPVIPIEAPLPRLKIPIQDQLYRLSRMMHTGLTHFTGRGLPTIWSCFESEPIVSQMSSVQFSGVDGAVIRDWARQLDDWLVEFSDKDFESEHEKKLVFRQYILHRLLVLSIYHPARGCNLFSNTTPKEQHELLVSARAAVKLQILDASIWSNWDLVMITWAALIVLQGVDGGVGEPDDLENVGVHLQKLKEMHEPKPSLRGILATRLEQKLQGLHTPASGDAEVFEQEIRNLDNSWYIFDQSSLQAGYELWSYENQGG
;
A
#
# COMPACT_ATOMS: atom_id res chain seq x y z
N MET A 1 11.47 9.18 -9.83
CA MET A 1 10.33 9.35 -10.76
C MET A 1 9.08 8.58 -10.33
N PHE A 2 9.16 7.32 -9.90
CA PHE A 2 8.08 6.63 -9.16
C PHE A 2 7.84 7.27 -7.79
N ILE A 3 8.91 7.53 -7.03
CA ILE A 3 8.88 8.35 -5.81
C ILE A 3 8.30 9.75 -6.10
N LYS A 4 8.80 10.48 -7.12
CA LYS A 4 8.21 11.76 -7.58
C LYS A 4 6.76 11.65 -8.09
N ARG A 5 6.29 10.49 -8.59
CA ARG A 5 4.88 10.27 -8.98
C ARG A 5 4.03 9.98 -7.76
N LYS A 6 4.42 9.08 -6.84
CA LYS A 6 3.81 8.95 -5.50
C LYS A 6 3.71 10.32 -4.83
N LEU A 7 4.76 11.14 -4.89
CA LEU A 7 4.79 12.50 -4.33
C LEU A 7 3.98 13.53 -5.14
N LYS A 8 3.79 13.33 -6.45
CA LYS A 8 2.89 14.15 -7.29
C LYS A 8 1.42 13.83 -7.00
N TYR A 9 1.12 12.58 -6.66
CA TYR A 9 -0.19 12.15 -6.16
C TYR A 9 -0.47 12.73 -4.76
N LEU A 10 0.57 13.01 -3.97
CA LEU A 10 0.53 13.59 -2.63
C LEU A 10 0.50 15.15 -2.58
N GLY A 11 0.06 15.82 -3.65
CA GLY A 11 -0.51 17.18 -3.55
C GLY A 11 0.36 18.41 -3.83
N GLU A 12 1.67 18.36 -4.10
CA GLU A 12 2.43 19.62 -4.30
C GLU A 12 3.47 19.64 -5.45
N ILE A 13 3.24 20.41 -6.52
CA ILE A 13 4.11 21.47 -7.13
C ILE A 13 3.65 21.84 -8.57
N PRO A 14 3.77 23.12 -9.00
CA PRO A 14 3.37 23.61 -10.31
C PRO A 14 4.42 23.37 -11.43
N ASP A 15 3.92 23.42 -12.67
CA ASP A 15 4.56 23.56 -13.99
C ASP A 15 6.06 23.21 -14.22
N GLN A 16 6.24 22.05 -14.86
CA GLN A 16 7.06 21.66 -16.03
C GLN A 16 8.31 22.41 -16.53
N LYS A 17 8.82 23.48 -15.94
CA LYS A 17 9.93 24.26 -16.54
C LYS A 17 11.07 24.60 -15.58
N THR A 18 11.71 23.63 -14.94
CA THR A 18 13.15 23.75 -14.61
C THR A 18 13.77 22.38 -14.29
N MET A 19 14.40 21.74 -15.28
CA MET A 19 15.32 20.62 -15.02
C MET A 19 16.45 20.65 -16.05
N VAL A 20 17.58 21.24 -15.67
CA VAL A 20 18.88 20.96 -16.32
C VAL A 20 19.57 19.88 -15.49
N ILE A 21 18.93 18.72 -15.45
CA ILE A 21 19.52 17.41 -15.18
C ILE A 21 18.72 16.49 -16.12
N LEU A 22 19.40 15.77 -17.04
CA LEU A 22 18.86 14.72 -17.93
C LEU A 22 18.04 15.15 -19.17
N PRO A 23 18.65 15.26 -20.35
CA PRO A 23 17.93 15.28 -21.64
C PRO A 23 17.43 13.88 -22.08
N ARG A 24 18.13 12.79 -21.74
CA ARG A 24 17.82 11.44 -22.25
C ARG A 24 16.71 10.69 -21.49
N VAL A 25 16.53 10.99 -20.20
CA VAL A 25 15.41 10.45 -19.40
C VAL A 25 14.14 11.28 -19.61
N HIS A 26 14.27 12.57 -19.96
CA HIS A 26 13.15 13.49 -20.16
C HIS A 26 12.35 13.21 -21.45
N ALA A 27 13.00 12.74 -22.52
CA ALA A 27 12.31 12.33 -23.75
C ALA A 27 11.53 11.02 -23.61
N ARG A 28 11.90 10.18 -22.63
CA ARG A 28 11.22 8.91 -22.28
C ARG A 28 10.09 9.10 -21.25
N ALA A 29 9.94 10.32 -20.72
CA ALA A 29 9.07 10.69 -19.59
C ALA A 29 7.63 11.11 -19.96
N SER A 30 7.35 11.33 -21.24
CA SER A 30 6.07 11.78 -21.78
C SER A 30 5.13 10.61 -22.14
N LEU A 31 5.53 9.37 -21.87
CA LEU A 31 4.78 8.17 -22.24
C LEU A 31 3.88 7.68 -21.09
N PRO A 32 2.71 7.07 -21.42
CA PRO A 32 1.84 6.45 -20.43
C PRO A 32 2.58 5.34 -19.64
N PRO A 33 2.20 5.08 -18.37
CA PRO A 33 2.91 4.18 -17.44
C PRO A 33 3.21 2.77 -18.00
N ASN A 34 2.35 2.29 -18.90
CA ASN A 34 2.45 0.98 -19.56
C ASN A 34 3.72 0.86 -20.41
N GLN A 35 4.22 1.96 -20.98
CA GLN A 35 5.47 1.97 -21.72
C GLN A 35 6.68 2.16 -20.80
N ALA A 36 6.53 2.80 -19.63
CA ALA A 36 7.63 2.98 -18.67
C ALA A 36 8.05 1.67 -18.00
N ASN A 37 7.09 0.80 -17.65
CA ASN A 37 7.40 -0.53 -17.09
C ASN A 37 7.98 -1.47 -18.15
N LEU A 38 7.50 -1.41 -19.40
CA LEU A 38 8.10 -2.15 -20.52
C LEU A 38 9.52 -1.66 -20.82
N LEU A 39 9.75 -0.34 -20.83
CA LEU A 39 11.07 0.24 -21.04
C LEU A 39 12.04 -0.11 -19.93
N ILE A 40 11.64 -0.14 -18.66
CA ILE A 40 12.52 -0.51 -17.53
C ILE A 40 12.87 -2.00 -17.57
N ALA A 41 11.89 -2.86 -17.91
CA ALA A 41 12.11 -4.30 -18.14
C ALA A 41 13.01 -4.55 -19.36
N GLU A 42 12.83 -3.80 -20.45
CA GLU A 42 13.74 -3.77 -21.59
C GLU A 42 15.11 -3.21 -21.20
N THR A 43 15.23 -2.26 -20.26
CA THR A 43 16.54 -1.74 -19.83
C THR A 43 17.31 -2.77 -19.00
N THR A 44 16.62 -3.63 -18.26
CA THR A 44 17.24 -4.73 -17.48
C THR A 44 17.57 -5.94 -18.38
N HIS A 45 16.76 -6.24 -19.39
CA HIS A 45 17.05 -7.31 -20.36
C HIS A 45 17.99 -6.90 -21.50
N ALA A 46 18.02 -5.63 -21.92
CA ALA A 46 18.86 -5.13 -23.01
C ALA A 46 20.23 -4.61 -22.56
N SER A 47 20.53 -4.61 -21.25
CA SER A 47 21.82 -4.12 -20.72
C SER A 47 23.02 -5.04 -21.00
N PHE A 48 22.80 -6.27 -21.49
CA PHE A 48 23.93 -7.19 -21.71
C PHE A 48 24.32 -7.38 -23.19
N ASP A 49 23.53 -6.95 -24.17
CA ASP A 49 23.83 -7.19 -25.61
C ASP A 49 23.35 -6.10 -26.61
N SER A 50 22.97 -4.89 -26.18
CA SER A 50 22.56 -3.81 -27.09
C SER A 50 23.46 -2.58 -26.98
N GLU A 51 23.57 -1.77 -28.05
CA GLU A 51 24.38 -0.52 -28.14
C GLU A 51 24.12 0.49 -26.99
N VAL A 52 23.03 0.31 -26.24
CA VAL A 52 22.66 1.09 -25.04
C VAL A 52 23.45 0.71 -23.78
N GLY A 53 24.05 -0.49 -23.74
CA GLY A 53 24.84 -1.00 -22.61
C GLY A 53 26.35 -0.72 -22.70
N GLN A 54 26.82 -0.06 -23.76
CA GLN A 54 28.24 0.25 -23.90
C GLN A 54 28.65 1.41 -22.99
N THR A 55 29.63 1.15 -22.13
CA THR A 55 30.22 2.16 -21.25
C THR A 55 30.88 3.24 -22.13
N PRO A 56 30.60 4.54 -21.91
CA PRO A 56 31.27 5.61 -22.64
C PRO A 56 32.79 5.57 -22.46
N ASP A 57 33.55 5.89 -23.51
CA ASP A 57 35.02 5.91 -23.47
C ASP A 57 35.57 7.08 -22.63
N ASP A 58 34.82 8.18 -22.53
CA ASP A 58 35.18 9.35 -21.74
C ASP A 58 34.95 9.08 -20.23
N PRO A 59 35.96 9.27 -19.35
CA PRO A 59 35.85 8.94 -17.93
C PRO A 59 34.71 9.65 -17.19
N ALA A 60 34.44 10.93 -17.49
CA ALA A 60 33.37 11.68 -16.84
C ALA A 60 31.99 11.20 -17.31
N SER A 61 31.86 10.89 -18.59
CA SER A 61 30.65 10.30 -19.17
C SER A 61 30.41 8.86 -18.68
N ALA A 62 31.48 8.10 -18.44
CA ALA A 62 31.42 6.75 -17.87
C ALA A 62 30.95 6.76 -16.42
N GLU A 63 31.43 7.70 -15.60
CA GLU A 63 30.98 7.90 -14.22
C GLU A 63 29.50 8.25 -14.16
N GLU A 64 29.05 9.22 -14.97
CA GLU A 64 27.63 9.58 -15.05
C GLU A 64 26.78 8.40 -15.55
N TRP A 65 27.24 7.66 -16.56
CA TRP A 65 26.54 6.45 -17.05
C TRP A 65 26.42 5.38 -15.97
N ALA A 66 27.48 5.15 -15.18
CA ALA A 66 27.48 4.20 -14.08
C ALA A 66 26.51 4.64 -12.98
N PHE A 67 26.53 5.92 -12.61
CA PHE A 67 25.61 6.50 -11.63
C PHE A 67 24.14 6.35 -12.08
N GLN A 68 23.82 6.70 -13.33
CA GLN A 68 22.48 6.55 -13.88
C GLN A 68 22.04 5.08 -13.95
N SER A 69 22.97 4.17 -14.25
CA SER A 69 22.71 2.73 -14.26
C SER A 69 22.38 2.21 -12.87
N VAL A 70 23.15 2.59 -11.86
CA VAL A 70 22.89 2.24 -10.45
C VAL A 70 21.53 2.78 -10.00
N LEU A 71 21.22 4.04 -10.32
CA LEU A 71 19.92 4.63 -9.99
C LEU A 71 18.77 3.90 -10.69
N GLY A 72 18.96 3.52 -11.97
CA GLY A 72 18.01 2.72 -12.73
C GLY A 72 17.73 1.36 -12.09
N ILE A 73 18.78 0.66 -11.64
CA ILE A 73 18.68 -0.63 -10.95
C ILE A 73 17.94 -0.46 -9.61
N ILE A 74 18.28 0.55 -8.82
CA ILE A 74 17.60 0.83 -7.55
C ILE A 74 16.11 1.11 -7.79
N LEU A 75 15.78 1.96 -8.76
CA LEU A 75 14.39 2.25 -9.11
C LEU A 75 13.65 0.98 -9.55
N ALA A 76 14.28 0.13 -10.36
CA ALA A 76 13.72 -1.16 -10.75
C ALA A 76 13.47 -2.05 -9.52
N GLY A 77 14.41 -2.10 -8.56
CA GLY A 77 14.24 -2.85 -7.32
C GLY A 77 13.10 -2.33 -6.42
N LEU A 78 12.93 -1.01 -6.33
CA LEU A 78 11.84 -0.38 -5.58
C LEU A 78 10.47 -0.65 -6.22
N LEU A 79 10.38 -0.72 -7.56
CA LEU A 79 9.14 -1.07 -8.28
C LEU A 79 8.67 -2.51 -8.04
N ARG A 80 9.48 -3.31 -7.36
CA ARG A 80 9.21 -4.72 -7.04
C ARG A 80 8.83 -4.91 -5.57
N GLU A 81 8.51 -3.81 -4.87
CA GLU A 81 7.89 -3.83 -3.56
C GLU A 81 6.71 -4.83 -3.54
N ALA A 82 6.63 -5.64 -2.49
CA ALA A 82 5.77 -6.83 -2.32
C ALA A 82 6.23 -8.14 -2.97
N VAL A 83 6.82 -8.12 -4.18
CA VAL A 83 7.17 -9.36 -4.92
C VAL A 83 8.49 -9.95 -4.45
N VAL A 84 9.47 -9.10 -4.17
CA VAL A 84 10.86 -9.50 -3.92
C VAL A 84 11.22 -9.17 -2.48
N LYS A 85 11.63 -10.18 -1.70
CA LYS A 85 12.00 -10.00 -0.27
C LYS A 85 13.22 -9.09 -0.12
N GLU A 86 14.10 -9.10 -1.12
CA GLU A 86 15.31 -8.29 -1.19
C GLU A 86 15.03 -6.80 -1.47
N THR A 87 13.78 -6.36 -1.65
CA THR A 87 13.44 -4.94 -1.81
C THR A 87 13.96 -4.08 -0.66
N GLY A 88 14.03 -4.60 0.57
CA GLY A 88 14.69 -3.92 1.70
C GLY A 88 16.17 -3.56 1.45
N VAL A 89 16.90 -4.34 0.66
CA VAL A 89 18.29 -4.02 0.26
C VAL A 89 18.33 -2.81 -0.67
N TRP A 90 17.41 -2.75 -1.64
CA TRP A 90 17.29 -1.62 -2.57
C TRP A 90 16.86 -0.34 -1.85
N ILE A 91 15.97 -0.44 -0.87
CA ILE A 91 15.60 0.67 0.03
C ILE A 91 16.84 1.17 0.79
N SER A 92 17.61 0.26 1.39
CA SER A 92 18.83 0.59 2.13
C SER A 92 19.88 1.29 1.25
N LEU A 93 20.04 0.85 0.00
CA LEU A 93 20.95 1.44 -0.98
C LEU A 93 20.48 2.85 -1.39
N ALA A 94 19.19 2.99 -1.71
CA ALA A 94 18.59 4.29 -2.04
C ALA A 94 18.78 5.31 -0.92
N TYR A 95 18.59 4.87 0.33
CA TYR A 95 18.77 5.72 1.50
C TYR A 95 20.20 6.22 1.66
N ARG A 96 21.19 5.31 1.55
CA ARG A 96 22.60 5.69 1.62
C ARG A 96 22.97 6.70 0.53
N LEU A 97 22.51 6.48 -0.71
CA LEU A 97 22.72 7.45 -1.79
C LEU A 97 22.11 8.81 -1.49
N ILE A 98 20.91 8.85 -0.90
CA ILE A 98 20.29 10.11 -0.46
C ILE A 98 21.18 10.79 0.57
N LEU A 99 21.68 10.09 1.59
CA LEU A 99 22.51 10.70 2.62
C LEU A 99 23.84 11.22 2.07
N GLU A 100 24.48 10.47 1.18
CA GLU A 100 25.79 10.81 0.58
C GLU A 100 25.70 11.99 -0.38
N HIS A 101 24.62 12.09 -1.17
CA HIS A 101 24.50 13.05 -2.27
C HIS A 101 23.57 14.24 -1.96
N CYS A 102 22.97 14.29 -0.77
CA CYS A 102 22.12 15.41 -0.39
C CYS A 102 22.97 16.70 -0.29
N PRO A 103 22.62 17.77 -1.05
CA PRO A 103 23.46 18.94 -1.22
C PRO A 103 23.63 19.72 0.08
N SER A 104 24.83 20.29 0.30
CA SER A 104 25.16 21.10 1.48
C SER A 104 24.33 22.39 1.60
N ASN A 105 23.89 22.95 0.47
CA ASN A 105 23.28 24.27 0.40
C ASN A 105 21.75 24.19 0.36
N THR A 106 21.09 25.07 1.10
CA THR A 106 19.62 25.15 1.18
C THR A 106 19.06 25.92 -0.02
N ASP A 107 18.95 25.25 -1.16
CA ASP A 107 18.35 25.76 -2.40
C ASP A 107 16.99 25.07 -2.69
N GLU A 108 16.35 25.42 -3.81
CA GLU A 108 15.11 24.74 -4.26
C GLU A 108 15.29 23.23 -4.42
N ARG A 109 16.50 22.74 -4.73
CA ARG A 109 16.79 21.30 -4.82
C ARG A 109 16.63 20.62 -3.46
N SER A 110 16.82 21.32 -2.35
CA SER A 110 16.62 20.77 -1.01
C SER A 110 15.20 20.26 -0.78
N ARG A 111 14.18 20.94 -1.33
CA ARG A 111 12.78 20.46 -1.27
C ARG A 111 12.59 19.16 -2.05
N GLU A 112 13.29 19.01 -3.18
CA GLU A 112 13.23 17.77 -3.96
C GLU A 112 13.86 16.59 -3.20
N TRP A 113 14.96 16.82 -2.49
CA TRP A 113 15.60 15.80 -1.65
C TRP A 113 14.75 15.39 -0.46
N GLN A 114 14.13 16.36 0.21
CA GLN A 114 13.15 16.11 1.28
C GLN A 114 12.00 15.23 0.79
N ARG A 115 11.50 15.52 -0.41
CA ARG A 115 10.45 14.74 -1.07
C ARG A 115 10.93 13.34 -1.42
N LEU A 116 12.10 13.20 -2.04
CA LEU A 116 12.69 11.89 -2.34
C LEU A 116 12.85 11.03 -1.09
N PHE A 117 13.31 11.63 0.01
CA PHE A 117 13.42 10.96 1.31
C PHE A 117 12.04 10.54 1.85
N SER A 118 11.06 11.44 1.86
CA SER A 118 9.68 11.15 2.27
C SER A 118 9.08 9.97 1.51
N GLY A 119 9.17 10.00 0.17
CA GLY A 119 8.61 8.90 -0.62
C GLY A 119 9.39 7.59 -0.48
N LEU A 120 10.68 7.63 -0.16
CA LEU A 120 11.43 6.43 0.19
C LEU A 120 10.98 5.86 1.55
N GLN A 121 10.71 6.70 2.55
CA GLN A 121 10.13 6.27 3.82
C GLN A 121 8.77 5.60 3.63
N ILE A 122 7.93 6.14 2.75
CA ILE A 122 6.62 5.53 2.43
C ILE A 122 6.79 4.15 1.78
N VAL A 123 7.67 4.03 0.79
CA VAL A 123 7.95 2.73 0.14
C VAL A 123 8.48 1.70 1.14
N ASP A 124 9.35 2.13 2.06
CA ASP A 124 9.86 1.26 3.11
C ASP A 124 8.76 0.81 4.07
N LEU A 125 7.88 1.72 4.51
CA LEU A 125 6.74 1.38 5.37
C LEU A 125 5.77 0.42 4.69
N GLU A 126 5.46 0.64 3.41
CA GLU A 126 4.59 -0.24 2.65
C GLU A 126 5.20 -1.63 2.50
N HIS A 127 6.48 -1.72 2.11
CA HIS A 127 7.19 -2.99 2.04
C HIS A 127 7.23 -3.70 3.39
N ALA A 128 7.59 -2.97 4.44
CA ALA A 128 7.65 -3.45 5.82
C ALA A 128 6.30 -3.96 6.31
N SER A 129 5.21 -3.30 5.94
CA SER A 129 3.85 -3.68 6.34
C SER A 129 3.39 -4.99 5.72
N ILE A 130 3.71 -5.24 4.45
CA ILE A 130 3.32 -6.47 3.73
C ILE A 130 4.01 -7.70 4.33
N HIS A 131 5.26 -7.54 4.76
CA HIS A 131 6.10 -8.62 5.28
C HIS A 131 6.27 -8.60 6.82
N LEU A 132 5.60 -7.67 7.50
CA LEU A 132 5.74 -7.42 8.93
C LEU A 132 7.21 -7.34 9.40
N SER A 133 8.05 -6.67 8.62
CA SER A 133 9.47 -6.44 8.91
C SER A 133 9.69 -5.05 9.50
N CYS A 134 10.83 -4.84 10.16
CA CYS A 134 11.18 -3.51 10.66
C CYS A 134 11.50 -2.57 9.47
N PRO A 135 10.92 -1.35 9.42
CA PRO A 135 11.35 -0.34 8.48
C PRO A 135 12.85 -0.04 8.63
N VAL A 136 13.54 0.10 7.50
CA VAL A 136 14.98 0.42 7.47
C VAL A 136 15.22 1.92 7.66
N ILE A 137 14.33 2.75 7.12
CA ILE A 137 14.49 4.20 7.12
C ILE A 137 14.01 4.77 8.45
N PRO A 138 14.83 5.54 9.18
CA PRO A 138 14.42 6.14 10.44
C PRO A 138 13.20 7.04 10.28
N ILE A 139 12.33 7.07 11.29
CA ILE A 139 11.17 7.98 11.38
C ILE A 139 11.61 9.43 11.17
N GLU A 140 12.64 9.85 11.91
CA GLU A 140 13.16 11.20 11.87
C GLU A 140 14.31 11.29 10.88
N ALA A 141 14.22 12.29 10.00
CA ALA A 141 15.27 12.52 9.03
C ALA A 141 16.58 12.90 9.73
N PRO A 142 17.71 12.21 9.44
CA PRO A 142 18.98 12.45 10.13
C PRO A 142 19.62 13.79 9.74
N LEU A 143 19.24 14.34 8.59
CA LEU A 143 19.73 15.61 8.08
C LEU A 143 18.63 16.69 8.22
N PRO A 144 18.93 17.88 8.77
CA PRO A 144 17.94 18.95 8.95
C PRO A 144 17.15 19.32 7.70
N ARG A 145 17.80 19.30 6.53
CA ARG A 145 17.20 19.62 5.22
C ARG A 145 16.21 18.57 4.70
N LEU A 146 16.26 17.36 5.24
CA LEU A 146 15.33 16.28 4.91
C LEU A 146 14.12 16.26 5.85
N LYS A 147 14.11 17.10 6.90
CA LYS A 147 13.03 17.13 7.89
C LYS A 147 11.74 17.65 7.26
N ILE A 148 10.66 16.92 7.49
CA ILE A 148 9.31 17.28 7.09
C ILE A 148 8.63 17.99 8.27
N PRO A 149 7.89 19.09 8.04
CA PRO A 149 7.13 19.74 9.10
C PRO A 149 6.20 18.75 9.82
N ILE A 150 6.08 18.85 11.13
CA ILE A 150 5.24 17.91 11.92
C ILE A 150 3.75 18.06 11.61
N GLN A 151 3.35 19.20 11.05
CA GLN A 151 1.98 19.49 10.62
C GLN A 151 1.62 18.82 9.29
N ASP A 152 2.62 18.32 8.56
CA ASP A 152 2.42 17.59 7.32
C ASP A 152 1.67 16.28 7.60
N GLN A 153 0.52 16.11 6.96
CA GLN A 153 -0.40 15.03 7.29
C GLN A 153 0.11 13.66 6.84
N LEU A 154 0.88 13.62 5.77
CA LEU A 154 1.45 12.39 5.24
C LEU A 154 2.64 11.95 6.08
N TYR A 155 3.42 12.91 6.57
CA TYR A 155 4.43 12.65 7.57
C TYR A 155 3.80 12.14 8.87
N ARG A 156 2.72 12.76 9.36
CA ARG A 156 1.99 12.27 10.54
C ARG A 156 1.47 10.84 10.35
N LEU A 157 0.84 10.55 9.21
CA LEU A 157 0.41 9.19 8.88
C LEU A 157 1.61 8.23 8.86
N SER A 158 2.70 8.59 8.17
CA SER A 158 3.91 7.76 8.10
C SER A 158 4.49 7.48 9.49
N ARG A 159 4.54 8.48 10.38
CA ARG A 159 4.99 8.31 11.78
C ARG A 159 4.09 7.38 12.58
N MET A 160 2.78 7.54 12.44
CA MET A 160 1.77 6.69 13.08
C MET A 160 1.97 5.23 12.64
N MET A 161 2.11 5.01 11.33
CA MET A 161 2.33 3.68 10.77
C MET A 161 3.65 3.07 11.21
N HIS A 162 4.73 3.85 11.20
CA HIS A 162 6.02 3.37 11.67
C HIS A 162 5.95 2.95 13.14
N THR A 163 5.30 3.75 13.99
CA THR A 163 5.18 3.48 15.44
C THR A 163 4.34 2.24 15.69
N GLY A 164 3.15 2.16 15.07
CA GLY A 164 2.25 1.01 15.19
C GLY A 164 2.88 -0.29 14.68
N LEU A 165 3.52 -0.24 13.51
CA LEU A 165 4.16 -1.41 12.91
C LEU A 165 5.31 -1.94 13.79
N THR A 166 6.15 -1.05 14.32
CA THR A 166 7.34 -1.43 15.13
C THR A 166 6.98 -2.35 16.30
N HIS A 167 5.82 -2.14 16.96
CA HIS A 167 5.36 -2.99 18.07
C HIS A 167 5.15 -4.47 17.68
N PHE A 168 4.82 -4.73 16.41
CA PHE A 168 4.50 -6.06 15.90
C PHE A 168 5.64 -6.72 15.10
N THR A 169 6.58 -5.92 14.60
CA THR A 169 7.71 -6.43 13.80
C THR A 169 8.63 -7.37 14.58
N GLY A 170 9.17 -8.37 13.89
CA GLY A 170 10.14 -9.32 14.47
C GLY A 170 9.55 -10.34 15.47
N ARG A 171 8.23 -10.31 15.72
CA ARG A 171 7.55 -11.24 16.63
C ARG A 171 7.15 -12.58 15.99
N GLY A 172 7.43 -12.78 14.70
CA GLY A 172 7.08 -14.00 13.98
C GLY A 172 5.56 -14.19 13.80
N LEU A 173 4.79 -13.09 13.79
CA LEU A 173 3.38 -13.13 13.42
C LEU A 173 3.24 -13.37 11.90
N PRO A 174 2.17 -14.05 11.46
CA PRO A 174 1.88 -14.22 10.04
C PRO A 174 1.71 -12.87 9.33
N THR A 175 2.15 -12.82 8.07
CA THR A 175 2.17 -11.60 7.26
C THR A 175 0.97 -11.55 6.33
N ILE A 176 0.62 -10.36 5.81
CA ILE A 176 -0.37 -10.26 4.72
C ILE A 176 0.06 -11.12 3.53
N TRP A 177 1.35 -11.09 3.20
CA TRP A 177 1.91 -11.86 2.09
C TRP A 177 1.66 -13.37 2.19
N SER A 178 1.62 -13.93 3.40
CA SER A 178 1.33 -15.36 3.62
C SER A 178 -0.02 -15.82 3.04
N CYS A 179 -0.98 -14.89 2.86
CA CYS A 179 -2.28 -15.20 2.24
C CYS A 179 -2.17 -15.54 0.74
N PHE A 180 -1.07 -15.13 0.10
CA PHE A 180 -0.82 -15.26 -1.33
C PHE A 180 0.21 -16.36 -1.67
N GLU A 181 0.90 -16.91 -0.68
CA GLU A 181 1.81 -18.03 -0.87
C GLU A 181 1.02 -19.33 -1.12
N SER A 182 1.41 -20.10 -2.14
CA SER A 182 0.70 -21.29 -2.61
C SER A 182 0.70 -22.47 -1.63
N GLU A 183 1.58 -22.44 -0.64
CA GLU A 183 1.72 -23.46 0.39
C GLU A 183 1.25 -22.84 1.71
N PRO A 184 0.11 -23.27 2.28
CA PRO A 184 -0.20 -22.89 3.63
C PRO A 184 0.83 -23.60 4.51
N ILE A 185 1.83 -22.89 5.01
CA ILE A 185 2.66 -23.39 6.10
C ILE A 185 1.79 -23.36 7.36
N VAL A 186 0.79 -24.24 7.40
CA VAL A 186 0.00 -24.60 8.58
C VAL A 186 0.93 -25.14 9.67
N SER A 187 2.13 -25.57 9.29
CA SER A 187 3.10 -26.25 10.14
C SER A 187 3.95 -25.35 11.05
N GLN A 188 3.81 -24.02 10.98
CA GLN A 188 4.44 -23.10 11.94
C GLN A 188 3.49 -21.95 12.29
N MET A 189 2.25 -22.24 12.68
CA MET A 189 1.53 -21.31 13.55
C MET A 189 2.32 -21.27 14.86
N SER A 190 3.24 -20.32 14.94
CA SER A 190 4.00 -20.01 16.13
C SER A 190 3.00 -19.81 17.27
N SER A 191 3.31 -20.35 18.45
CA SER A 191 2.52 -20.23 19.68
C SER A 191 2.47 -18.79 20.21
N VAL A 192 2.61 -17.78 19.35
CA VAL A 192 2.63 -16.37 19.69
C VAL A 192 1.20 -15.98 20.04
N GLN A 193 0.92 -16.03 21.34
CA GLN A 193 -0.35 -15.62 21.88
C GLN A 193 -0.46 -14.10 21.80
N PHE A 194 -1.58 -13.64 21.26
CA PHE A 194 -1.94 -12.24 21.24
C PHE A 194 -2.27 -11.78 22.66
N SER A 195 -1.53 -10.80 23.18
CA SER A 195 -1.72 -10.31 24.54
C SER A 195 -2.80 -9.23 24.62
N GLY A 196 -3.34 -8.98 25.82
CA GLY A 196 -4.25 -7.85 26.04
C GLY A 196 -3.61 -6.49 25.71
N VAL A 197 -2.28 -6.38 25.85
CA VAL A 197 -1.50 -5.19 25.47
C VAL A 197 -1.53 -4.98 23.97
N ASP A 198 -1.35 -6.06 23.19
CA ASP A 198 -1.44 -6.00 21.74
C ASP A 198 -2.81 -5.51 21.28
N GLY A 199 -3.86 -5.93 21.99
CA GLY A 199 -5.22 -5.46 21.73
C GLY A 199 -5.40 -3.97 22.01
N ALA A 200 -4.76 -3.47 23.07
CA ALA A 200 -4.78 -2.04 23.41
C ALA A 200 -4.01 -1.20 22.39
N VAL A 201 -2.83 -1.66 21.94
CA VAL A 201 -2.03 -0.98 20.92
C VAL A 201 -2.80 -0.85 19.62
N ILE A 202 -3.50 -1.90 19.18
CA ILE A 202 -4.26 -1.80 17.94
C ILE A 202 -5.47 -0.87 18.08
N ARG A 203 -6.22 -0.94 19.18
CA ARG A 203 -7.33 0.02 19.40
C ARG A 203 -6.83 1.45 19.47
N ASP A 204 -5.64 1.67 20.02
CA ASP A 204 -5.04 3.00 20.04
C ASP A 204 -4.62 3.47 18.65
N TRP A 205 -3.99 2.59 17.88
CA TRP A 205 -3.61 2.86 16.50
C TRP A 205 -4.82 3.15 15.61
N ALA A 206 -5.89 2.37 15.76
CA ALA A 206 -7.15 2.58 15.03
C ALA A 206 -7.77 3.95 15.33
N ARG A 207 -7.84 4.34 16.60
CA ARG A 207 -8.33 5.65 17.02
C ARG A 207 -7.48 6.79 16.44
N GLN A 208 -6.16 6.68 16.49
CA GLN A 208 -5.27 7.68 15.90
C GLN A 208 -5.52 7.84 14.40
N LEU A 209 -5.87 6.76 13.69
CA LEU A 209 -6.20 6.81 12.26
C LEU A 209 -7.55 7.47 11.99
N ASP A 210 -8.56 7.22 12.84
CA ASP A 210 -9.86 7.92 12.77
C ASP A 210 -9.69 9.42 13.06
N ASP A 211 -8.96 9.78 14.11
CA ASP A 211 -8.65 11.17 14.46
C ASP A 211 -7.92 11.87 13.31
N TRP A 212 -6.98 11.17 12.66
CA TRP A 212 -6.27 11.69 11.48
C TRP A 212 -7.20 11.97 10.31
N LEU A 213 -8.19 11.10 10.03
CA LEU A 213 -9.17 11.34 8.97
C LEU A 213 -10.05 12.55 9.29
N VAL A 214 -10.52 12.68 10.53
CA VAL A 214 -11.36 13.81 10.97
C VAL A 214 -10.60 15.12 10.81
N GLU A 215 -9.38 15.20 11.32
CA GLU A 215 -8.55 16.40 11.18
C GLU A 215 -8.21 16.74 9.73
N PHE A 216 -8.13 15.74 8.84
CA PHE A 216 -7.94 15.98 7.41
C PHE A 216 -9.24 16.49 6.76
N SER A 217 -10.38 15.94 7.13
CA SER A 217 -11.70 16.29 6.58
C SER A 217 -12.15 17.71 6.94
N ASP A 218 -11.66 18.25 8.07
CA ASP A 218 -11.93 19.63 8.49
C ASP A 218 -11.15 20.71 7.69
N LYS A 219 -10.24 20.31 6.79
CA LYS A 219 -9.46 21.24 5.98
C LYS A 219 -10.06 21.45 4.59
N ASP A 220 -9.84 22.65 4.05
CA ASP A 220 -10.10 22.92 2.64
C ASP A 220 -9.10 22.12 1.79
N PHE A 221 -9.60 21.14 1.05
CA PHE A 221 -8.79 20.33 0.14
C PHE A 221 -8.38 21.16 -1.08
N GLU A 222 -7.13 21.03 -1.51
CA GLU A 222 -6.63 21.75 -2.70
C GLU A 222 -7.21 21.16 -4.00
N SER A 223 -7.60 19.88 -3.98
CA SER A 223 -8.23 19.20 -5.13
C SER A 223 -9.06 17.98 -4.75
N GLU A 224 -9.99 17.59 -5.63
CA GLU A 224 -10.71 16.30 -5.53
C GLU A 224 -9.79 15.09 -5.54
N HIS A 225 -8.63 15.23 -6.19
CA HIS A 225 -7.64 14.17 -6.21
C HIS A 225 -7.04 13.91 -4.82
N GLU A 226 -6.78 14.97 -4.07
CA GLU A 226 -6.28 14.91 -2.70
C GLU A 226 -7.30 14.25 -1.76
N LYS A 227 -8.58 14.62 -1.87
CA LYS A 227 -9.68 13.96 -1.13
C LYS A 227 -9.71 12.46 -1.38
N LYS A 228 -9.63 12.06 -2.66
CA LYS A 228 -9.64 10.64 -3.04
C LYS A 228 -8.42 9.91 -2.51
N LEU A 229 -7.25 10.54 -2.57
CA LEU A 229 -6.04 9.96 -2.00
C LEU A 229 -6.17 9.74 -0.49
N VAL A 230 -6.62 10.75 0.26
CA VAL A 230 -6.72 10.70 1.74
C VAL A 230 -7.64 9.58 2.19
N PHE A 231 -8.84 9.50 1.61
CA PHE A 231 -9.79 8.46 1.97
C PHE A 231 -9.31 7.07 1.57
N ARG A 232 -8.64 6.95 0.41
CA ARG A 232 -7.99 5.69 0.01
C ARG A 232 -6.94 5.28 1.03
N GLN A 233 -6.06 6.20 1.43
CA GLN A 233 -5.05 5.91 2.45
C GLN A 233 -5.70 5.50 3.76
N TYR A 234 -6.75 6.19 4.22
CA TYR A 234 -7.52 5.81 5.41
C TYR A 234 -8.04 4.36 5.32
N ILE A 235 -8.78 4.00 4.28
CA ILE A 235 -9.36 2.65 4.13
C ILE A 235 -8.28 1.57 4.09
N LEU A 236 -7.22 1.79 3.30
CA LEU A 236 -6.16 0.78 3.16
C LEU A 236 -5.35 0.64 4.46
N HIS A 237 -5.14 1.74 5.19
CA HIS A 237 -4.45 1.72 6.48
C HIS A 237 -5.33 1.10 7.58
N ARG A 238 -6.65 1.30 7.54
CA ARG A 238 -7.62 0.60 8.39
C ARG A 238 -7.49 -0.91 8.24
N LEU A 239 -7.40 -1.40 7.00
CA LEU A 239 -7.13 -2.81 6.72
C LEU A 239 -5.76 -3.26 7.23
N LEU A 240 -4.71 -2.46 7.07
CA LEU A 240 -3.39 -2.80 7.58
C LEU A 240 -3.40 -2.97 9.10
N VAL A 241 -4.05 -2.08 9.84
CA VAL A 241 -4.20 -2.21 11.29
C VAL A 241 -4.92 -3.53 11.66
N LEU A 242 -5.98 -3.88 10.94
CA LEU A 242 -6.71 -5.15 11.15
C LEU A 242 -5.91 -6.38 10.69
N SER A 243 -4.97 -6.21 9.76
CA SER A 243 -4.09 -7.28 9.27
C SER A 243 -3.09 -7.78 10.31
N ILE A 244 -2.90 -7.07 11.41
CA ILE A 244 -2.11 -7.60 12.53
C ILE A 244 -2.88 -8.71 13.26
N TYR A 245 -4.22 -8.61 13.31
CA TYR A 245 -5.08 -9.56 14.00
C TYR A 245 -5.45 -10.79 13.16
N HIS A 246 -5.82 -10.58 11.90
CA HIS A 246 -6.47 -11.60 11.09
C HIS A 246 -5.49 -12.72 10.66
N PRO A 247 -4.34 -12.41 10.04
CA PRO A 247 -3.25 -13.35 9.84
C PRO A 247 -2.81 -14.12 11.08
N ALA A 248 -2.68 -13.46 12.24
CA ALA A 248 -2.33 -14.13 13.50
C ALA A 248 -3.34 -15.21 13.93
N ARG A 249 -4.57 -15.18 13.40
CA ARG A 249 -5.62 -16.18 13.65
C ARG A 249 -5.77 -17.20 12.52
N GLY A 250 -4.78 -17.30 11.63
CA GLY A 250 -4.73 -18.32 10.59
C GLY A 250 -5.35 -17.91 9.25
N CYS A 251 -5.52 -16.60 9.01
CA CYS A 251 -6.04 -16.05 7.75
C CYS A 251 -7.44 -16.58 7.38
N ASN A 252 -8.22 -17.01 8.37
CA ASN A 252 -9.57 -17.54 8.21
C ASN A 252 -10.53 -16.71 9.07
N LEU A 253 -11.47 -16.04 8.40
CA LEU A 253 -12.47 -15.17 8.98
C LEU A 253 -13.36 -15.88 10.01
N PHE A 254 -13.52 -17.21 9.95
CA PHE A 254 -14.34 -17.96 10.90
C PHE A 254 -13.53 -18.81 11.88
N SER A 255 -12.20 -18.69 11.87
CA SER A 255 -11.34 -19.42 12.81
C SER A 255 -10.83 -18.51 13.91
N ASN A 256 -11.17 -18.80 15.16
CA ASN A 256 -10.66 -18.10 16.35
C ASN A 256 -10.91 -16.57 16.39
N THR A 257 -11.88 -16.10 15.61
CA THR A 257 -12.37 -14.71 15.58
C THR A 257 -13.75 -14.62 16.20
N THR A 258 -14.04 -13.53 16.88
CA THR A 258 -15.39 -13.22 17.37
C THR A 258 -16.27 -12.68 16.24
N PRO A 259 -17.60 -12.79 16.31
CA PRO A 259 -18.53 -12.20 15.34
C PRO A 259 -18.30 -10.69 15.14
N LYS A 260 -17.83 -10.02 16.19
CA LYS A 260 -17.50 -8.60 16.15
C LYS A 260 -16.26 -8.30 15.29
N GLU A 261 -15.19 -9.08 15.47
CA GLU A 261 -13.97 -8.97 14.67
C GLU A 261 -14.26 -9.30 13.21
N GLN A 262 -15.14 -10.28 12.96
CA GLN A 262 -15.62 -10.62 11.63
C GLN A 262 -16.32 -9.45 10.97
N HIS A 263 -17.23 -8.80 11.70
CA HIS A 263 -17.95 -7.63 11.20
C HIS A 263 -16.98 -6.48 10.83
N GLU A 264 -16.05 -6.12 11.71
CA GLU A 264 -15.07 -5.06 11.44
C GLU A 264 -14.19 -5.34 10.22
N LEU A 265 -13.73 -6.60 10.09
CA LEU A 265 -12.96 -7.04 8.94
C LEU A 265 -13.77 -6.97 7.65
N LEU A 266 -15.03 -7.45 7.66
CA LEU A 266 -15.90 -7.43 6.49
C LEU A 266 -16.26 -6.01 6.05
N VAL A 267 -16.63 -5.13 6.99
CA VAL A 267 -16.94 -3.72 6.68
C VAL A 267 -15.73 -3.03 6.05
N SER A 268 -14.54 -3.20 6.64
CA SER A 268 -13.30 -2.61 6.14
C SER A 268 -12.88 -3.21 4.78
N ALA A 269 -13.05 -4.52 4.61
CA ALA A 269 -12.70 -5.21 3.38
C ALA A 269 -13.62 -4.80 2.22
N ARG A 270 -14.94 -4.73 2.46
CA ARG A 270 -15.91 -4.25 1.47
C ARG A 270 -15.61 -2.83 1.03
N ALA A 271 -15.26 -1.95 1.96
CA ALA A 271 -14.86 -0.58 1.64
C ALA A 271 -13.64 -0.55 0.70
N ALA A 272 -12.63 -1.35 0.97
CA ALA A 272 -11.44 -1.41 0.12
C ALA A 272 -11.69 -2.03 -1.26
N VAL A 273 -12.55 -3.04 -1.38
CA VAL A 273 -12.91 -3.59 -2.70
C VAL A 273 -13.72 -2.57 -3.49
N LYS A 274 -14.64 -1.83 -2.84
CA LYS A 274 -15.40 -0.75 -3.48
C LYS A 274 -14.52 0.39 -3.99
N LEU A 275 -13.41 0.72 -3.31
CA LEU A 275 -12.43 1.70 -3.82
C LEU A 275 -11.98 1.40 -5.24
N GLN A 276 -11.79 0.12 -5.57
CA GLN A 276 -11.31 -0.28 -6.88
C GLN A 276 -12.29 0.11 -8.00
N ILE A 277 -13.58 0.21 -7.73
CA ILE A 277 -14.57 0.67 -8.73
C ILE A 277 -14.50 2.18 -8.89
N LEU A 278 -14.36 2.88 -7.77
CA LEU A 278 -14.53 4.32 -7.68
C LEU A 278 -13.25 5.12 -7.98
N ASP A 279 -12.09 4.48 -7.89
CA ASP A 279 -10.80 5.14 -8.05
C ASP A 279 -9.93 4.47 -9.14
N ALA A 280 -9.98 5.04 -10.34
CA ALA A 280 -9.16 4.60 -11.47
C ALA A 280 -7.65 4.84 -11.27
N SER A 281 -7.26 5.57 -10.22
CA SER A 281 -5.88 5.93 -9.94
C SER A 281 -5.21 5.03 -8.90
N ILE A 282 -5.80 3.87 -8.62
CA ILE A 282 -5.18 2.78 -7.87
C ILE A 282 -4.25 2.00 -8.80
N TRP A 283 -2.96 2.01 -8.49
CA TRP A 283 -1.94 1.32 -9.28
C TRP A 283 -0.70 0.88 -8.51
N SER A 284 -0.51 1.34 -7.26
CA SER A 284 0.64 0.97 -6.45
C SER A 284 0.60 -0.54 -6.11
N ASN A 285 1.76 -1.17 -5.94
CA ASN A 285 1.81 -2.59 -5.60
C ASN A 285 1.17 -2.84 -4.23
N TRP A 286 1.40 -1.94 -3.27
CA TRP A 286 0.80 -2.03 -1.94
C TRP A 286 -0.72 -1.93 -1.98
N ASP A 287 -1.29 -0.94 -2.69
CA ASP A 287 -2.75 -0.81 -2.83
C ASP A 287 -3.35 -2.09 -3.41
N LEU A 288 -2.72 -2.66 -4.46
CA LEU A 288 -3.18 -3.89 -5.11
C LEU A 288 -3.12 -5.09 -4.16
N VAL A 289 -2.07 -5.23 -3.35
CA VAL A 289 -1.97 -6.29 -2.34
C VAL A 289 -3.07 -6.14 -1.29
N MET A 290 -3.26 -4.93 -0.76
CA MET A 290 -4.26 -4.64 0.27
C MET A 290 -5.70 -4.90 -0.23
N ILE A 291 -6.03 -4.44 -1.43
CA ILE A 291 -7.36 -4.62 -2.04
C ILE A 291 -7.59 -6.10 -2.41
N THR A 292 -6.56 -6.81 -2.89
CA THR A 292 -6.69 -8.24 -3.16
C THR A 292 -6.90 -9.03 -1.86
N TRP A 293 -6.19 -8.66 -0.79
CA TRP A 293 -6.38 -9.26 0.52
C TRP A 293 -7.79 -9.01 1.06
N ALA A 294 -8.30 -7.78 0.90
CA ALA A 294 -9.69 -7.44 1.19
C ALA A 294 -10.68 -8.31 0.39
N ALA A 295 -10.47 -8.48 -0.90
CA ALA A 295 -11.29 -9.33 -1.75
C ALA A 295 -11.31 -10.79 -1.26
N LEU A 296 -10.17 -11.32 -0.79
CA LEU A 296 -10.12 -12.66 -0.20
C LEU A 296 -10.92 -12.75 1.10
N ILE A 297 -10.97 -11.70 1.93
CA ILE A 297 -11.82 -11.65 3.14
C ILE A 297 -13.30 -11.61 2.76
N VAL A 298 -13.67 -10.78 1.78
CA VAL A 298 -15.05 -10.68 1.28
C VAL A 298 -15.53 -12.05 0.76
N LEU A 299 -14.70 -12.75 0.00
CA LEU A 299 -15.02 -14.10 -0.48
C LEU A 299 -15.22 -15.10 0.65
N GLN A 300 -14.46 -15.00 1.74
CA GLN A 300 -14.72 -15.81 2.93
C GLN A 300 -16.08 -15.47 3.54
N GLY A 301 -16.43 -14.19 3.65
CA GLY A 301 -17.77 -13.75 4.08
C GLY A 301 -18.89 -14.35 3.25
N VAL A 302 -18.75 -14.37 1.92
CA VAL A 302 -19.71 -15.01 1.00
C VAL A 302 -19.80 -16.52 1.27
N ASP A 303 -18.66 -17.21 1.37
CA ASP A 303 -18.58 -18.66 1.62
C ASP A 303 -19.20 -19.05 2.98
N GLY A 304 -19.09 -18.17 3.98
CA GLY A 304 -19.68 -18.32 5.31
C GLY A 304 -21.10 -17.79 5.46
N GLY A 305 -21.79 -17.44 4.38
CA GLY A 305 -23.20 -17.05 4.42
C GLY A 305 -23.49 -15.62 4.83
N VAL A 306 -22.49 -14.77 5.01
CA VAL A 306 -22.64 -13.36 5.43
C VAL A 306 -22.29 -12.36 4.32
N GLY A 307 -22.36 -12.82 3.06
CA GLY A 307 -22.10 -12.00 1.87
C GLY A 307 -23.19 -10.95 1.60
N GLU A 308 -22.80 -9.83 0.98
CA GLU A 308 -23.69 -8.79 0.48
C GLU A 308 -23.93 -8.95 -1.05
N PRO A 309 -25.04 -8.40 -1.60
CA PRO A 309 -25.40 -8.58 -3.01
C PRO A 309 -24.30 -8.18 -4.01
N ASP A 310 -23.59 -7.10 -3.72
CA ASP A 310 -22.58 -6.53 -4.63
C ASP A 310 -21.18 -7.15 -4.43
N ASP A 311 -20.98 -8.02 -3.43
CA ASP A 311 -19.66 -8.52 -3.04
C ASP A 311 -18.95 -9.23 -4.20
N LEU A 312 -19.65 -10.15 -4.89
CA LEU A 312 -19.07 -10.92 -6.00
C LEU A 312 -18.81 -10.05 -7.24
N GLU A 313 -19.68 -9.09 -7.53
CA GLU A 313 -19.50 -8.15 -8.63
C GLU A 313 -18.25 -7.29 -8.39
N ASN A 314 -18.14 -6.70 -7.20
CA ASN A 314 -17.03 -5.84 -6.83
C ASN A 314 -15.69 -6.58 -6.86
N VAL A 315 -15.66 -7.83 -6.36
CA VAL A 315 -14.46 -8.70 -6.46
C VAL A 315 -14.14 -9.03 -7.92
N GLY A 316 -15.14 -9.28 -8.75
CA GLY A 316 -14.98 -9.52 -10.19
C GLY A 316 -14.34 -8.34 -10.92
N VAL A 317 -14.74 -7.10 -10.62
CA VAL A 317 -14.13 -5.88 -11.18
C VAL A 317 -12.65 -5.78 -10.80
N HIS A 318 -12.30 -6.04 -9.54
CA HIS A 318 -10.90 -6.03 -9.11
C HIS A 318 -10.07 -7.08 -9.83
N LEU A 319 -10.57 -8.31 -9.95
CA LEU A 319 -9.91 -9.39 -10.67
C LEU A 319 -9.64 -9.01 -12.13
N GLN A 320 -10.62 -8.41 -12.80
CA GLN A 320 -10.47 -7.97 -14.18
C GLN A 320 -9.36 -6.93 -14.33
N LYS A 321 -9.30 -5.93 -13.43
CA LYS A 321 -8.23 -4.93 -13.42
C LYS A 321 -6.84 -5.50 -13.15
N LEU A 322 -6.73 -6.57 -12.36
CA LEU A 322 -5.45 -7.27 -12.20
C LEU A 322 -4.99 -7.91 -13.51
N LYS A 323 -5.90 -8.42 -14.34
CA LYS A 323 -5.61 -9.09 -15.61
C LYS A 323 -5.35 -8.15 -16.79
N GLU A 324 -5.90 -6.94 -16.78
CA GLU A 324 -5.81 -5.99 -17.89
C GLU A 324 -4.38 -5.55 -18.23
N MET A 325 -3.45 -5.64 -17.28
CA MET A 325 -2.09 -5.12 -17.44
C MET A 325 -1.06 -6.23 -17.60
N HIS A 326 -0.26 -6.14 -18.67
CA HIS A 326 0.85 -7.04 -18.91
C HIS A 326 2.06 -6.60 -18.09
N GLU A 327 2.43 -7.40 -17.09
CA GLU A 327 3.60 -7.18 -16.25
C GLU A 327 4.66 -8.25 -16.55
N PRO A 328 5.96 -7.88 -16.63
CA PRO A 328 7.03 -8.85 -16.79
C PRO A 328 7.07 -9.84 -15.63
N LYS A 329 7.50 -11.08 -15.90
CA LYS A 329 7.59 -12.13 -14.87
C LYS A 329 8.80 -11.89 -13.94
N PRO A 330 8.69 -12.18 -12.62
CA PRO A 330 7.47 -12.62 -11.92
C PRO A 330 6.44 -11.48 -11.83
N SER A 331 5.17 -11.73 -12.13
CA SER A 331 4.14 -10.67 -12.09
C SER A 331 3.44 -10.66 -10.75
N LEU A 332 3.49 -9.53 -10.03
CA LEU A 332 2.68 -9.32 -8.83
C LEU A 332 1.21 -9.52 -9.15
N ARG A 333 0.74 -8.85 -10.20
CA ARG A 333 -0.68 -8.89 -10.60
C ARG A 333 -1.12 -10.30 -10.96
N GLY A 334 -0.26 -11.07 -11.63
CA GLY A 334 -0.50 -12.47 -11.93
C GLY A 334 -0.63 -13.33 -10.67
N ILE A 335 0.26 -13.15 -9.69
CA ILE A 335 0.17 -13.87 -8.39
C ILE A 335 -1.16 -13.55 -7.69
N LEU A 336 -1.49 -12.25 -7.58
CA LEU A 336 -2.72 -11.78 -6.94
C LEU A 336 -3.98 -12.29 -7.66
N ALA A 337 -4.00 -12.20 -8.99
CA ALA A 337 -5.13 -12.67 -9.81
C ALA A 337 -5.32 -14.18 -9.68
N THR A 338 -4.25 -14.98 -9.83
CA THR A 338 -4.33 -16.43 -9.70
C THR A 338 -4.84 -16.83 -8.33
N ARG A 339 -4.37 -16.19 -7.26
CA ARG A 339 -4.84 -16.49 -5.90
C ARG A 339 -6.33 -16.20 -5.73
N LEU A 340 -6.78 -15.06 -6.25
CA LEU A 340 -8.18 -14.63 -6.17
C LEU A 340 -9.09 -15.54 -7.00
N GLU A 341 -8.67 -15.94 -8.20
CA GLU A 341 -9.37 -16.90 -9.05
C GLU A 341 -9.54 -18.26 -8.39
N GLN A 342 -8.47 -18.79 -7.80
CA GLN A 342 -8.52 -20.06 -7.07
C GLN A 342 -9.55 -20.03 -5.95
N LYS A 343 -9.67 -18.89 -5.24
CA LYS A 343 -10.69 -18.73 -4.19
C LYS A 343 -12.09 -18.61 -4.76
N LEU A 344 -12.29 -17.85 -5.82
CA LEU A 344 -13.58 -17.74 -6.51
C LEU A 344 -14.08 -19.10 -7.03
N GLN A 345 -13.21 -19.92 -7.60
CA GLN A 345 -13.55 -21.25 -8.12
C GLN A 345 -13.90 -22.25 -7.01
N GLY A 346 -13.37 -22.04 -5.80
CA GLY A 346 -13.60 -22.89 -4.63
C GLY A 346 -14.76 -22.44 -3.75
N LEU A 347 -15.55 -21.44 -4.14
CA LEU A 347 -16.69 -20.97 -3.35
C LEU A 347 -17.77 -22.06 -3.24
N HIS A 348 -18.27 -22.26 -2.03
CA HIS A 348 -19.42 -23.10 -1.75
C HIS A 348 -20.67 -22.24 -1.55
N THR A 349 -21.84 -22.83 -1.79
CA THR A 349 -23.12 -22.18 -1.46
C THR A 349 -23.42 -22.47 0.02
N PRO A 350 -23.47 -21.44 0.88
CA PRO A 350 -23.75 -21.63 2.30
C PRO A 350 -25.19 -22.10 2.53
N ALA A 351 -25.46 -22.66 3.71
CA ALA A 351 -26.80 -23.06 4.11
C ALA A 351 -27.67 -21.83 4.38
N SER A 352 -28.94 -21.86 3.97
CA SER A 352 -29.90 -20.78 4.25
C SER A 352 -30.15 -20.69 5.76
N GLY A 353 -29.64 -19.64 6.41
CA GLY A 353 -29.88 -19.34 7.83
C GLY A 353 -28.71 -18.68 8.58
N ASP A 354 -27.48 -18.85 8.08
CA ASP A 354 -26.28 -18.37 8.78
C ASP A 354 -26.18 -16.83 8.82
N ALA A 355 -26.71 -16.14 7.80
CA ALA A 355 -26.76 -14.67 7.72
C ALA A 355 -27.60 -14.04 8.85
N GLU A 356 -28.80 -14.58 9.08
CA GLU A 356 -29.78 -14.02 10.02
C GLU A 356 -29.27 -14.11 11.47
N VAL A 357 -28.62 -15.22 11.81
CA VAL A 357 -28.01 -15.43 13.13
C VAL A 357 -26.86 -14.43 13.35
N PHE A 358 -25.99 -14.26 12.36
CA PHE A 358 -24.87 -13.33 12.43
C PHE A 358 -25.32 -11.87 12.59
N GLU A 359 -26.32 -11.43 11.81
CA GLU A 359 -26.89 -10.08 11.95
C GLU A 359 -27.50 -9.84 13.33
N GLN A 360 -28.18 -10.85 13.87
CA GLN A 360 -28.81 -10.74 15.18
C GLN A 360 -27.77 -10.69 16.31
N GLU A 361 -26.67 -11.43 16.19
CA GLU A 361 -25.53 -11.33 17.10
C GLU A 361 -24.90 -9.94 17.05
N ILE A 362 -24.72 -9.34 15.86
CA ILE A 362 -24.17 -7.98 15.71
C ILE A 362 -25.06 -6.92 16.35
N ARG A 363 -26.38 -6.99 16.15
CA ARG A 363 -27.32 -6.01 16.71
C ARG A 363 -27.36 -6.01 18.24
N ASN A 364 -26.97 -7.11 18.86
CA ASN A 364 -26.94 -7.25 20.31
C ASN A 364 -25.63 -6.74 20.95
N LEU A 365 -24.70 -6.19 20.16
CA LEU A 365 -23.40 -5.73 20.65
C LEU A 365 -23.45 -4.28 21.12
N ASP A 366 -22.73 -4.01 22.22
CA ASP A 366 -22.49 -2.64 22.70
C ASP A 366 -21.47 -1.90 21.82
N ASN A 367 -21.73 -0.60 21.58
CA ASN A 367 -20.94 0.30 20.77
C ASN A 367 -19.54 0.58 21.34
N SER A 368 -19.30 0.29 22.62
CA SER A 368 -18.00 0.48 23.29
C SER A 368 -16.87 -0.43 22.76
N TRP A 369 -17.19 -1.39 21.90
CA TRP A 369 -16.25 -2.41 21.41
C TRP A 369 -15.62 -2.10 20.04
N TYR A 370 -16.26 -1.28 19.20
CA TYR A 370 -15.77 -1.04 17.83
C TYR A 370 -14.31 -0.57 17.83
N ILE A 371 -13.50 -1.18 16.97
CA ILE A 371 -12.06 -0.85 16.89
C ILE A 371 -11.89 0.51 16.23
N PHE A 372 -12.73 0.78 15.23
CA PHE A 372 -12.77 2.03 14.50
C PHE A 372 -14.17 2.63 14.59
N ASP A 373 -14.26 3.94 14.48
CA ASP A 373 -15.53 4.63 14.38
C ASP A 373 -16.18 4.35 13.01
N GLN A 374 -17.43 3.88 13.05
CA GLN A 374 -18.25 3.65 11.86
C GLN A 374 -18.67 4.97 11.21
N SER A 375 -18.78 6.04 12.02
CA SER A 375 -19.09 7.39 11.52
C SER A 375 -17.99 7.93 10.61
N SER A 376 -16.72 7.61 10.88
CA SER A 376 -15.59 8.00 10.05
C SER A 376 -15.65 7.40 8.65
N LEU A 377 -16.03 6.11 8.55
CA LEU A 377 -16.19 5.45 7.27
C LEU A 377 -17.38 6.03 6.48
N GLN A 378 -18.50 6.27 7.17
CA GLN A 378 -19.69 6.89 6.58
C GLN A 378 -19.42 8.32 6.10
N ALA A 379 -18.76 9.14 6.92
CA ALA A 379 -18.36 10.50 6.57
C ALA A 379 -17.42 10.51 5.35
N GLY A 380 -16.51 9.55 5.28
CA GLY A 380 -15.64 9.41 4.10
C GLY A 380 -16.40 8.99 2.83
N TYR A 381 -17.42 8.13 2.94
CA TYR A 381 -18.33 7.87 1.82
C TYR A 381 -19.15 9.09 1.43
N GLU A 382 -19.63 9.88 2.39
CA GLU A 382 -20.36 11.11 2.13
C GLU A 382 -19.48 12.13 1.40
N LEU A 383 -18.24 12.31 1.86
CA LEU A 383 -17.20 13.11 1.22
C LEU A 383 -16.96 12.69 -0.25
N TRP A 384 -17.17 11.41 -0.58
CA TRP A 384 -17.01 10.86 -1.93
C TRP A 384 -18.30 10.81 -2.76
N SER A 385 -19.46 10.69 -2.12
CA SER A 385 -20.76 10.42 -2.77
C SER A 385 -21.47 11.67 -3.31
N TYR A 386 -21.03 12.87 -2.91
CA TYR A 386 -21.55 14.14 -3.43
C TYR A 386 -21.41 14.31 -4.96
N GLU A 387 -20.69 13.41 -5.64
CA GLU A 387 -20.51 13.42 -7.10
C GLU A 387 -21.56 12.58 -7.89
N ASN A 388 -22.31 11.64 -7.29
CA ASN A 388 -23.24 10.79 -8.06
C ASN A 388 -24.65 11.40 -8.27
N GLN A 389 -24.91 12.61 -7.76
CA GLN A 389 -26.19 13.33 -7.95
C GLN A 389 -26.06 14.58 -8.84
N GLY A 390 -24.87 14.85 -9.38
CA GLY A 390 -24.59 16.04 -10.21
C GLY A 390 -24.19 15.68 -11.64
N GLY A 391 -25.05 14.95 -12.36
CA GLY A 391 -24.91 14.63 -13.79
C GLY A 391 -26.10 15.16 -14.59
#